data_AF-A0A0F5L1T8-F1
#
_entry.id   AF-A0A0F5L1T8-F1
#
_cell.length_a   1.000
_cell.length_b   1.000
_cell.length_c   1.000
_cell.angle_alpha   90.00
_cell.angle_beta   90.00
_cell.angle_gamma   90.00
#
_symmetry.space_group_name_H-M   'P 1'
#
loop_
_entity.id
_entity.type
_entity.pdbx_description
1 polymer ?
#
loop_
_entity_poly.entity_id
_entity_poly.type
_entity_poly.pdbx_seq_one_letter_code
_entity_poly.pdbx_strand_id
1 'polypeptide(L)'
;MTSLPLEIAIIRNDDDWPEDIDPLAERAVLEALRQSKAKVKGAAELSILLTNDEEQHELNKQWRGKDSSTNVLSFPQIEPFGPVMGILGDITMARETLVREADDLGKSFADHFSHLVVHGFLHILGYDHIDEAEALQMESLETRILASLGIDDPYAD
;
A
#
# COMPACT_ATOMS: atom_id res chain seq x y z
N MET A 1 10.91 10.04 -22.17
CA MET A 1 10.37 9.40 -20.96
C MET A 1 8.87 9.38 -21.13
N THR A 2 8.31 8.25 -21.54
CA THR A 2 6.86 8.08 -21.59
C THR A 2 6.40 8.06 -20.14
N SER A 3 5.63 9.05 -19.69
CA SER A 3 5.05 9.01 -18.34
C SER A 3 4.24 7.72 -18.22
N LEU A 4 4.40 7.01 -17.11
CA LEU A 4 3.52 5.89 -16.80
C LEU A 4 2.09 6.43 -16.79
N PRO A 5 1.12 5.75 -17.41
CA PRO A 5 -0.26 6.22 -17.45
C PRO A 5 -0.96 5.88 -16.13
N LEU A 6 -0.32 6.12 -14.98
CA LEU A 6 -0.86 5.92 -13.65
C LEU A 6 -0.83 7.26 -12.91
N GLU A 7 -2.00 7.74 -12.54
CA GLU A 7 -2.20 8.87 -11.65
C GLU A 7 -2.39 8.35 -10.22
N ILE A 8 -1.67 8.95 -9.26
CA ILE A 8 -1.76 8.59 -7.84
C ILE A 8 -2.29 9.82 -7.11
N ALA A 9 -3.51 9.74 -6.62
CA ALA A 9 -4.13 10.80 -5.84
C ALA A 9 -3.87 10.55 -4.35
N ILE A 10 -3.07 11.42 -3.73
CA ILE A 10 -2.80 11.35 -2.29
C ILE A 10 -3.72 12.36 -1.59
N ILE A 11 -4.58 11.86 -0.71
CA ILE A 11 -5.62 12.62 -0.03
C ILE A 11 -5.32 12.57 1.46
N ARG A 12 -5.37 13.73 2.13
CA ARG A 12 -5.09 13.87 3.55
C ARG A 12 -6.35 14.28 4.29
N ASN A 13 -6.82 13.42 5.20
CA ASN A 13 -7.87 13.73 6.17
C ASN A 13 -7.30 14.04 7.56
N ASP A 14 -6.00 13.81 7.75
CA ASP A 14 -5.24 14.16 8.94
C ASP A 14 -3.99 14.96 8.52
N ASP A 15 -3.80 16.12 9.15
CA ASP A 15 -2.69 17.05 8.88
C ASP A 15 -1.40 16.62 9.59
N ASP A 16 -1.44 15.66 10.52
CA ASP A 16 -0.27 15.22 11.28
C ASP A 16 0.68 14.30 10.47
N TRP A 17 0.31 13.93 9.24
CA TRP A 17 1.17 13.14 8.35
C TRP A 17 2.38 13.97 7.88
N PRO A 18 3.60 13.39 7.84
CA PRO A 18 4.78 14.09 7.33
C PRO A 18 4.57 14.69 5.93
N GLU A 19 5.06 15.90 5.70
CA GLU A 19 4.91 16.60 4.40
C GLU A 19 5.62 15.85 3.25
N ASP A 20 6.68 15.10 3.55
CA ASP A 20 7.49 14.36 2.59
C ASP A 20 7.02 12.92 2.34
N ILE A 21 5.83 12.55 2.85
CA ILE A 21 5.28 11.20 2.68
C ILE A 21 4.76 10.94 1.25
N ASP A 22 4.33 11.99 0.55
CA ASP A 22 3.69 11.87 -0.77
C ASP A 22 4.67 11.27 -1.81
N PRO A 23 5.92 11.78 -1.96
CA PRO A 23 6.92 11.16 -2.83
C PRO A 23 7.28 9.72 -2.45
N LEU A 24 7.19 9.35 -1.17
CA LEU A 24 7.45 7.98 -0.73
C LEU A 24 6.35 7.03 -1.23
N ALA A 25 5.09 7.46 -1.13
CA ALA A 25 3.95 6.67 -1.59
C ALA A 25 3.99 6.48 -3.11
N GLU A 26 4.24 7.56 -3.86
CA GLU A 26 4.40 7.49 -5.32
C GLU A 26 5.51 6.53 -5.72
N ARG A 27 6.70 6.67 -5.11
CA ARG A 27 7.85 5.81 -5.43
C ARG A 27 7.57 4.35 -5.12
N ALA A 28 6.93 4.06 -3.99
CA ALA A 28 6.54 2.70 -3.59
C ALA A 28 5.57 2.07 -4.59
N VAL A 29 4.50 2.78 -4.98
CA VAL A 29 3.52 2.31 -5.98
C VAL A 29 4.18 2.07 -7.34
N LEU A 30 5.01 3.00 -7.81
CA LEU A 30 5.66 2.88 -9.12
C LEU A 30 6.63 1.70 -9.16
N GLU A 31 7.40 1.46 -8.09
CA GLU A 31 8.27 0.28 -8.00
C GLU A 31 7.46 -1.02 -7.90
N ALA A 32 6.37 -1.03 -7.13
CA ALA A 32 5.49 -2.18 -7.05
C ALA A 32 4.83 -2.51 -8.40
N LEU A 33 4.38 -1.50 -9.14
CA LEU A 33 3.85 -1.67 -10.50
C LEU A 33 4.92 -2.22 -11.46
N ARG A 34 6.14 -1.69 -11.39
CA ARG A 34 7.25 -2.13 -12.24
C ARG A 34 7.62 -3.60 -11.99
N GLN A 35 7.63 -4.03 -10.73
CA GLN A 35 8.11 -5.35 -10.35
C GLN A 35 7.02 -6.44 -10.34
N SER A 36 5.74 -6.08 -10.15
CA SER A 36 4.62 -7.01 -10.28
C SER A 36 4.43 -7.53 -11.71
N LYS A 37 5.00 -6.84 -12.71
CA LYS A 37 4.84 -7.12 -14.14
C LYS A 37 3.38 -7.07 -14.61
N ALA A 38 2.55 -6.29 -13.90
CA ALA A 38 1.17 -6.09 -14.28
C ALA A 38 1.04 -5.51 -15.70
N LYS A 39 0.01 -5.92 -16.43
CA LYS A 39 -0.21 -5.50 -17.82
C LYS A 39 -0.88 -4.13 -17.85
N VAL A 40 -0.12 -3.07 -18.05
CA VAL A 40 -0.65 -1.72 -18.25
C VAL A 40 -1.30 -1.60 -19.63
N LYS A 41 -2.59 -1.24 -19.68
CA LYS A 41 -3.39 -1.19 -20.92
C LYS A 41 -4.02 0.17 -21.21
N GLY A 42 -3.93 1.12 -20.28
CA GLY A 42 -4.47 2.47 -20.46
C GLY A 42 -4.09 3.38 -19.30
N ALA A 43 -4.68 4.58 -19.29
CA ALA A 43 -4.70 5.45 -18.12
C ALA A 43 -5.32 4.71 -16.93
N ALA A 44 -4.73 4.88 -15.76
CA ALA A 44 -5.13 4.26 -14.52
C ALA A 44 -5.04 5.26 -13.37
N GLU A 45 -5.89 5.09 -12.36
CA GLU A 45 -6.00 5.97 -11.19
C GLU A 45 -5.98 5.14 -9.90
N LEU A 46 -5.18 5.53 -8.93
CA LEU A 46 -5.12 4.96 -7.58
C LEU A 46 -5.27 6.09 -6.56
N SER A 47 -6.12 5.90 -5.53
CA SER A 47 -6.18 6.82 -4.39
C SER A 47 -5.44 6.26 -3.19
N ILE A 48 -4.69 7.10 -2.48
CA ILE A 48 -4.14 6.80 -1.16
C ILE A 48 -4.71 7.83 -0.18
N LEU A 49 -5.51 7.36 0.77
CA LEU A 49 -6.11 8.17 1.83
C LEU A 49 -5.27 8.05 3.11
N LEU A 50 -4.67 9.17 3.49
CA LEU A 50 -3.92 9.33 4.72
C LEU A 50 -4.87 9.84 5.80
N THR A 51 -5.15 8.99 6.79
CA THR A 51 -6.12 9.25 7.85
C THR A 51 -5.55 8.91 9.24
N ASN A 52 -6.41 8.97 10.27
CA ASN A 52 -6.13 8.63 11.66
C ASN A 52 -6.80 7.31 12.08
N ASP A 53 -6.50 6.86 13.29
CA ASP A 53 -7.04 5.62 13.86
C ASP A 53 -8.57 5.59 13.98
N GLU A 54 -9.22 6.74 14.21
CA GLU A 54 -10.69 6.84 14.38
C GLU A 54 -11.43 6.58 13.07
N GLU A 55 -11.06 7.27 11.99
CA GLU A 55 -11.68 7.06 10.68
C GLU A 55 -11.34 5.66 10.14
N GLN A 56 -10.11 5.19 10.35
CA GLN A 56 -9.71 3.85 9.95
C GLN A 56 -10.43 2.75 10.75
N HIS A 57 -10.74 2.97 12.02
CA HIS A 57 -11.60 2.09 12.82
C HIS A 57 -12.99 1.96 12.19
N GLU A 58 -13.61 3.09 11.83
CA GLU A 58 -14.93 3.08 11.20
C GLU A 58 -14.91 2.37 9.84
N LEU A 59 -13.87 2.58 9.02
CA LEU A 59 -13.69 1.87 7.76
C LEU A 59 -13.52 0.36 7.98
N ASN A 60 -12.69 -0.06 8.93
CA ASN A 60 -12.45 -1.48 9.22
C ASN A 60 -13.72 -2.16 9.74
N LYS A 61 -14.49 -1.47 10.59
CA LYS A 61 -15.78 -1.94 11.08
C LYS A 61 -16.80 -2.07 9.94
N GLN A 62 -16.92 -1.05 9.10
CA GLN A 62 -17.89 -1.02 8.02
C GLN A 62 -17.62 -2.07 6.95
N TRP A 63 -16.35 -2.22 6.53
CA TRP A 63 -16.00 -3.01 5.36
C TRP A 63 -15.44 -4.40 5.68
N ARG A 64 -14.87 -4.59 6.87
CA ARG A 64 -14.33 -5.89 7.32
C ARG A 64 -15.07 -6.47 8.53
N GLY A 65 -16.01 -5.73 9.13
CA GLY A 65 -16.74 -6.18 10.33
C GLY A 65 -15.87 -6.25 11.58
N LYS A 66 -14.69 -5.59 11.57
CA LYS A 66 -13.73 -5.61 12.68
C LYS A 66 -13.82 -4.31 13.47
N ASP A 67 -14.27 -4.40 14.72
CA ASP A 67 -14.42 -3.26 15.65
C ASP A 67 -13.06 -2.90 16.29
N SER A 68 -12.09 -2.53 15.44
CA SER A 68 -10.75 -2.11 15.82
C SER A 68 -10.12 -1.29 14.69
N SER A 69 -9.17 -0.41 15.00
CA SER A 69 -8.34 0.21 13.97
C SER A 69 -7.35 -0.79 13.37
N THR A 70 -6.73 -0.45 12.24
CA THR A 70 -5.72 -1.25 11.55
C THR A 70 -4.76 -0.34 10.79
N ASN A 71 -3.57 -0.80 10.43
CA ASN A 71 -2.58 0.02 9.74
C ASN A 71 -3.00 0.41 8.32
N VAL A 72 -3.46 -0.55 7.51
CA VAL A 72 -3.83 -0.36 6.10
C VAL A 72 -5.09 -1.14 5.74
N LEU A 73 -5.90 -0.58 4.85
CA LEU A 73 -6.98 -1.27 4.13
C LEU A 73 -6.81 -1.03 2.63
N SER A 74 -7.22 -2.00 1.83
CA SER A 74 -7.19 -1.91 0.37
C SER A 74 -8.55 -2.28 -0.21
N PHE A 75 -9.02 -1.44 -1.13
CA PHE A 75 -10.34 -1.49 -1.75
C PHE A 75 -10.17 -1.59 -3.28
N PRO A 76 -9.87 -2.78 -3.82
CA PRO A 76 -9.69 -2.97 -5.26
C PRO A 76 -10.98 -2.72 -6.03
N GLN A 77 -10.87 -2.01 -7.16
CA GLN A 77 -11.94 -1.80 -8.15
C GLN A 77 -11.62 -2.45 -9.51
N ILE A 78 -10.46 -3.11 -9.61
CA ILE A 78 -10.08 -3.94 -10.74
C ILE A 78 -10.21 -5.43 -10.42
N GLU A 79 -10.38 -6.24 -11.45
CA GLU A 79 -10.33 -7.71 -11.32
C GLU A 79 -8.91 -8.15 -10.89
N PRO A 80 -8.79 -9.15 -9.99
CA PRO A 80 -7.49 -9.71 -9.60
C PRO A 80 -6.65 -10.13 -10.81
N PHE A 81 -5.39 -9.67 -10.85
CA PHE A 81 -4.45 -9.88 -11.96
C PHE A 81 -4.96 -9.38 -13.34
N GLY A 82 -5.97 -8.51 -13.33
CA GLY A 82 -6.50 -7.83 -14.50
C GLY A 82 -5.51 -6.82 -15.10
N PRO A 83 -5.83 -6.27 -16.29
CA PRO A 83 -5.04 -5.20 -16.86
C PRO A 83 -5.14 -3.92 -16.01
N VAL A 84 -4.01 -3.24 -15.80
CA VAL A 84 -3.96 -1.94 -15.12
C VAL A 84 -4.46 -0.88 -16.09
N MET A 85 -5.70 -0.44 -15.86
CA MET A 85 -6.42 0.61 -16.59
C MET A 85 -7.69 1.01 -15.82
N GLY A 86 -8.11 2.27 -15.96
CA GLY A 86 -9.26 2.81 -15.23
C GLY A 86 -8.98 3.01 -13.74
N ILE A 87 -10.03 3.04 -12.93
CA ILE A 87 -9.92 3.20 -11.48
C ILE A 87 -9.45 1.87 -10.89
N LEU A 88 -8.27 1.88 -10.26
CA LEU A 88 -7.66 0.70 -9.65
C LEU A 88 -8.26 0.42 -8.27
N GLY A 89 -8.56 1.47 -7.52
CA GLY A 89 -9.12 1.39 -6.17
C GLY A 89 -8.46 2.34 -5.21
N ASP A 90 -8.66 2.06 -3.91
CA ASP A 90 -8.27 2.95 -2.82
C ASP A 90 -7.45 2.20 -1.77
N ILE A 91 -6.42 2.86 -1.22
CA ILE A 91 -5.63 2.40 -0.07
C ILE A 91 -5.85 3.40 1.05
N THR A 92 -6.25 2.95 2.24
CA THR A 92 -6.43 3.84 3.41
C THR A 92 -5.48 3.45 4.51
N MET A 93 -4.86 4.44 5.17
CA MET A 93 -3.79 4.19 6.16
C MET A 93 -4.01 5.04 7.41
N ALA A 94 -3.79 4.46 8.59
CA ALA A 94 -3.89 5.17 9.88
C ALA A 94 -2.54 5.52 10.47
N ARG A 95 -2.28 6.83 10.65
CA ARG A 95 -0.98 7.33 11.08
C ARG A 95 -0.57 6.78 12.43
N GLU A 96 -1.44 6.82 13.43
CA GLU A 96 -1.10 6.46 14.79
C GLU A 96 -0.80 4.96 14.91
N THR A 97 -1.55 4.11 14.21
CA THR A 97 -1.21 2.68 14.11
C THR A 97 0.16 2.48 13.46
N LEU A 98 0.44 3.14 12.33
CA LEU A 98 1.73 3.02 11.65
C LEU A 98 2.91 3.47 12.53
N VAL A 99 2.76 4.57 13.26
CA VAL A 99 3.81 5.08 14.18
C VAL A 99 4.08 4.05 15.28
N ARG A 100 3.03 3.54 15.93
CA ARG A 100 3.19 2.53 16.99
C ARG A 100 3.88 1.27 16.47
N GLU A 101 3.47 0.77 15.31
CA GLU A 101 4.08 -0.42 14.70
C GLU A 101 5.54 -0.19 14.32
N ALA A 102 5.87 0.97 13.75
CA ALA A 102 7.25 1.31 13.43
C ALA A 102 8.13 1.33 14.69
N ASP A 103 7.65 1.94 15.78
CA ASP A 103 8.34 1.97 17.08
C ASP A 103 8.50 0.56 17.68
N ASP A 104 7.44 -0.24 17.69
CA ASP A 104 7.44 -1.61 18.23
C ASP A 104 8.38 -2.55 17.45
N LEU A 105 8.48 -2.35 16.14
CA LEU A 105 9.36 -3.11 15.24
C LEU A 105 10.78 -2.55 15.15
N GLY A 106 11.05 -1.38 15.76
CA GLY A 106 12.34 -0.69 15.63
C GLY A 106 12.66 -0.26 14.19
N LYS A 107 11.65 -0.04 13.36
CA LYS A 107 11.76 0.38 11.95
C LYS A 107 11.60 1.90 11.85
N SER A 108 12.14 2.50 10.79
CA SER A 108 11.80 3.89 10.52
C SER A 108 10.34 3.99 10.05
N PHE A 109 9.65 5.06 10.43
CA PHE A 109 8.28 5.31 9.97
C PHE A 109 8.19 5.33 8.43
N ALA A 110 9.17 5.94 7.76
CA ALA A 110 9.23 6.03 6.30
C ALA A 110 9.34 4.66 5.62
N ASP A 111 10.14 3.75 6.20
CA ASP A 111 10.31 2.39 5.67
C ASP A 111 9.06 1.55 5.90
N HIS A 112 8.48 1.62 7.10
CA HIS A 112 7.24 0.92 7.44
C HIS A 112 6.05 1.42 6.60
N PHE A 113 5.95 2.73 6.41
CA PHE A 113 4.97 3.33 5.50
C PHE A 113 5.14 2.82 4.06
N SER A 114 6.38 2.85 3.54
CA SER A 114 6.66 2.41 2.17
C SER A 114 6.34 0.91 2.00
N HIS A 115 6.63 0.09 3.01
CA HIS A 115 6.21 -1.32 3.04
C HIS A 115 4.69 -1.45 2.93
N LEU A 116 3.93 -0.74 3.75
CA LEU A 116 2.47 -0.86 3.73
C LEU A 116 1.83 -0.28 2.45
N VAL A 117 2.44 0.72 1.80
CA VAL A 117 2.00 1.17 0.47
C VAL A 117 2.23 0.09 -0.58
N VAL A 118 3.40 -0.57 -0.57
CA VAL A 118 3.67 -1.71 -1.47
C VAL A 118 2.66 -2.83 -1.22
N HIS A 119 2.49 -3.21 0.05
CA HIS A 119 1.55 -4.25 0.47
C HIS A 119 0.12 -3.96 0.00
N GLY A 120 -0.38 -2.76 0.30
CA GLY A 120 -1.72 -2.34 -0.11
C GLY A 120 -1.89 -2.31 -1.63
N PHE A 121 -0.89 -1.84 -2.37
CA PHE A 121 -0.96 -1.84 -3.84
C PHE A 121 -0.92 -3.25 -4.44
N LEU A 122 -0.17 -4.19 -3.84
CA LEU A 122 -0.20 -5.59 -4.28
C LEU A 122 -1.58 -6.22 -4.05
N HIS A 123 -2.26 -5.90 -2.94
CA HIS A 123 -3.68 -6.26 -2.75
C HIS A 123 -4.59 -5.66 -3.82
N ILE A 124 -4.36 -4.40 -4.22
CA ILE A 124 -5.09 -3.78 -5.34
C ILE A 124 -4.91 -4.59 -6.64
N LEU A 125 -3.72 -5.12 -6.89
CA LEU A 125 -3.42 -5.94 -8.07
C LEU A 125 -3.95 -7.39 -7.96
N GLY A 126 -4.48 -7.79 -6.82
CA GLY A 126 -5.06 -9.12 -6.58
C GLY A 126 -4.12 -10.15 -5.98
N TYR A 127 -2.93 -9.74 -5.50
CA TYR A 127 -2.13 -10.61 -4.62
C TYR A 127 -2.82 -10.70 -3.26
N ASP A 128 -2.71 -11.85 -2.60
CA ASP A 128 -3.25 -12.06 -1.25
C ASP A 128 -2.27 -12.93 -0.46
N HIS A 129 -2.55 -13.13 0.83
CA HIS A 129 -1.74 -13.91 1.75
C HIS A 129 -2.63 -14.78 2.67
N ILE A 130 -3.72 -15.32 2.12
CA ILE A 130 -4.66 -16.19 2.87
C ILE A 130 -4.04 -17.58 3.07
N ASP A 131 -3.40 -18.13 2.04
CA ASP A 131 -2.68 -19.39 2.13
C ASP A 131 -1.16 -19.22 2.04
N GLU A 132 -0.42 -20.26 2.44
CA GLU A 132 1.04 -20.24 2.55
C GLU A 132 1.74 -20.01 1.21
N ALA A 133 1.18 -20.51 0.10
CA ALA A 133 1.78 -20.35 -1.21
C ALA A 133 1.57 -18.94 -1.75
N GLU A 134 0.38 -18.38 -1.55
CA GLU A 134 0.06 -16.99 -1.88
C GLU A 134 0.90 -16.02 -1.04
N ALA A 135 0.98 -16.26 0.28
CA ALA A 135 1.81 -15.49 1.19
C ALA A 135 3.27 -15.49 0.74
N LEU A 136 3.87 -16.67 0.52
CA LEU A 136 5.26 -16.77 0.08
C LEU A 136 5.52 -16.01 -1.23
N GLN A 137 4.57 -16.06 -2.17
CA GLN A 137 4.66 -15.33 -3.44
C GLN A 137 4.63 -13.81 -3.21
N MET A 138 3.70 -13.33 -2.40
CA MET A 138 3.52 -11.91 -2.10
C MET A 138 4.70 -11.37 -1.30
N GLU A 139 5.09 -12.03 -0.22
CA GLU A 139 6.24 -11.67 0.62
C GLU A 139 7.54 -11.60 -0.20
N SER A 140 7.79 -12.60 -1.06
CA SER A 140 8.96 -12.61 -1.96
C SER A 140 8.94 -11.47 -3.00
N LEU A 141 7.77 -10.94 -3.32
CA LEU A 141 7.64 -9.77 -4.19
C LEU A 141 7.85 -8.48 -3.39
N GLU A 142 7.26 -8.37 -2.20
CA GLU A 142 7.46 -7.25 -1.26
C GLU A 142 8.94 -7.05 -0.93
N THR A 143 9.65 -8.09 -0.47
CA THR A 143 11.08 -8.02 -0.14
C THR A 143 11.91 -7.50 -1.32
N ARG A 144 11.59 -7.92 -2.55
CA ARG A 144 12.32 -7.49 -3.76
C ARG A 144 12.03 -6.03 -4.13
N ILE A 145 10.80 -5.59 -3.92
CA ILE A 145 10.40 -4.19 -4.12
C ILE A 145 11.10 -3.31 -3.10
N LEU A 146 11.04 -3.67 -1.83
CA LEU A 146 11.66 -2.93 -0.73
C LEU A 146 13.18 -2.84 -0.87
N ALA A 147 13.84 -3.94 -1.24
CA ALA A 147 15.27 -3.92 -1.54
C ALA A 147 15.64 -2.91 -2.67
N SER A 148 14.77 -2.74 -3.67
CA SER A 148 14.99 -1.74 -4.74
C SER A 148 14.78 -0.29 -4.29
N LEU A 149 14.02 -0.10 -3.21
CA LEU A 149 13.81 1.19 -2.55
C LEU A 149 14.92 1.50 -1.52
N GLY A 150 15.84 0.55 -1.27
CA GLY A 150 16.86 0.65 -0.24
C GLY A 150 16.34 0.37 1.17
N ILE A 151 15.23 -0.37 1.27
CA ILE A 151 14.57 -0.74 2.52
C ILE A 151 14.89 -2.21 2.83
N ASP A 152 15.20 -2.49 4.09
CA ASP A 152 15.52 -3.84 4.56
C ASP A 152 14.32 -4.79 4.46
N ASP A 153 14.61 -6.09 4.43
CA ASP A 153 13.59 -7.15 4.33
C ASP A 153 12.69 -7.13 5.58
N PRO A 154 11.37 -6.87 5.43
CA PRO A 154 10.48 -6.74 6.58
C PRO A 154 10.22 -8.07 7.30
N TYR A 155 10.60 -9.20 6.70
CA TYR A 155 10.42 -10.57 7.21
C TYR A 155 11.70 -11.22 7.74
N ALA A 156 12.84 -10.53 7.67
CA ALA A 156 14.09 -11.03 8.21
C ALA A 156 14.15 -10.87 9.74
N ASP A 157 14.68 -11.89 10.43
CA ASP A 157 14.97 -11.90 11.88
C ASP A 157 16.21 -11.08 12.26
#